data_AF-A0A3S3QIA9-F1
#
_entry.id   AF-A0A3S3QIA9-F1
#
_cell.length_a   1.000
_cell.length_b   1.000
_cell.length_c   1.000
_cell.angle_alpha   90.00
_cell.angle_beta   90.00
_cell.angle_gamma   90.00
#
_symmetry.space_group_name_H-M   'P 1'
#
loop_
_entity.id
_entity.type
_entity.pdbx_description
1 polymer ?
#
loop_
_entity_poly.entity_id
_entity_poly.type
_entity_poly.pdbx_seq_one_letter_code
_entity_poly.pdbx_strand_id
1 'polypeptide(L)'
;MSAMKLFLYALLFSLLTACATPPSPVQVQLPDHPIDYLREVKPLLDKRCVVCHSCYNSPCQLKLSSYEGLDRGASKEAIYNADRLQT
;
A
#
# COMPACT_ATOMS: atom_id res chain seq x y z
N MET A 1 -32.45 -32.33 -32.49
CA MET A 1 -31.41 -31.36 -32.93
C MET A 1 -31.42 -30.06 -32.11
N SER A 2 -32.61 -29.45 -31.91
CA SER A 2 -32.73 -28.18 -31.18
C SER A 2 -32.41 -28.30 -29.67
N ALA A 3 -32.90 -29.36 -29.01
CA ALA A 3 -32.64 -29.60 -27.58
C ALA A 3 -31.16 -29.83 -27.23
N MET A 4 -30.40 -30.52 -28.10
CA MET A 4 -28.97 -30.75 -27.91
C MET A 4 -28.17 -29.43 -27.97
N LYS A 5 -28.53 -28.53 -28.89
CA LYS A 5 -27.90 -27.20 -29.01
C LYS A 5 -28.21 -26.31 -27.81
N LEU A 6 -29.45 -26.34 -27.32
CA LEU A 6 -29.85 -25.65 -26.09
C LEU A 6 -29.05 -26.12 -24.87
N PHE A 7 -28.83 -27.44 -24.75
CA PHE A 7 -28.01 -28.00 -23.67
C PHE A 7 -26.54 -27.57 -23.77
N LEU A 8 -25.98 -27.61 -24.99
CA LEU A 8 -24.61 -27.15 -25.27
C LEU A 8 -24.42 -25.67 -24.96
N TYR A 9 -25.38 -24.81 -25.34
CA TYR A 9 -25.31 -23.38 -25.03
C TYR A 9 -25.45 -23.09 -23.54
N ALA A 10 -26.32 -23.81 -22.83
CA ALA A 10 -26.44 -23.67 -21.37
C ALA A 10 -25.16 -24.10 -20.63
N LEU A 11 -24.54 -25.20 -21.07
CA LEU A 11 -23.30 -25.70 -20.49
C LEU A 11 -22.12 -24.77 -20.78
N LEU A 12 -22.05 -24.21 -22.00
CA LEU A 12 -21.06 -23.19 -22.38
C LEU A 12 -21.23 -21.92 -21.53
N PHE A 13 -22.46 -21.44 -21.34
CA PHE A 13 -22.75 -20.24 -20.55
C PHE A 13 -22.37 -20.42 -19.06
N SER A 14 -22.59 -21.61 -18.50
CA SER A 14 -22.20 -21.94 -17.12
C SER A 14 -20.68 -22.00 -16.92
N LEU A 15 -19.93 -22.42 -17.95
CA LEU A 15 -18.46 -22.45 -17.91
C LEU A 15 -17.86 -21.03 -17.96
N LEU A 16 -18.50 -20.08 -18.63
CA LEU A 16 -18.01 -18.71 -18.76
C LEU A 16 -18.21 -17.85 -17.49
N THR A 17 -19.13 -18.21 -16.59
CA THR A 17 -19.45 -17.40 -15.39
C THR A 17 -18.71 -17.83 -14.12
N ALA A 18 -17.95 -18.93 -14.15
CA ALA A 18 -17.38 -19.56 -12.96
C ALA A 18 -16.13 -18.86 -12.35
N CYS A 19 -15.51 -17.88 -13.02
CA CYS A 19 -14.19 -17.36 -12.64
C CYS A 19 -14.16 -16.01 -11.90
N ALA A 20 -15.28 -15.49 -11.40
CA ALA A 20 -15.35 -14.13 -10.86
C ALA A 20 -15.43 -14.01 -9.31
N THR A 21 -14.67 -14.81 -8.56
CA THR A 21 -14.59 -14.64 -7.09
C THR A 21 -13.42 -13.73 -6.70
N PRO A 22 -13.65 -12.58 -6.04
CA PRO A 22 -12.57 -11.76 -5.52
C PRO A 22 -11.86 -12.48 -4.36
N PRO A 23 -10.55 -12.22 -4.15
CA PRO A 23 -9.85 -12.78 -3.01
C PRO A 23 -10.48 -12.31 -1.70
N SER A 24 -10.45 -13.16 -0.68
CA SER A 24 -10.91 -12.78 0.66
C SER A 24 -10.10 -11.59 1.19
N PRO A 25 -10.72 -10.67 1.95
CA PRO A 25 -10.00 -9.57 2.58
C PRO A 25 -8.84 -10.06 3.44
N VAL A 26 -7.69 -9.40 3.36
CA VAL A 26 -6.54 -9.67 4.23
C VAL A 26 -6.96 -9.44 5.67
N GLN A 27 -6.87 -10.48 6.49
CA GLN A 27 -7.12 -10.39 7.92
C GLN A 27 -5.85 -9.86 8.59
N VAL A 28 -5.90 -8.66 9.16
CA VAL A 28 -4.80 -8.09 9.94
C VAL A 28 -5.02 -8.45 11.41
N GLN A 29 -4.11 -9.21 11.99
CA GLN A 29 -4.10 -9.45 13.44
C GLN A 29 -3.40 -8.28 14.11
N LEU A 30 -4.07 -7.64 15.08
CA LEU A 30 -3.45 -6.63 15.91
C LEU A 30 -2.63 -7.34 17.01
N PRO A 31 -1.46 -6.79 17.38
CA PRO A 31 -0.72 -7.25 18.55
C PRO A 31 -1.57 -7.13 19.82
N ASP A 32 -1.41 -8.07 20.75
CA ASP A 32 -2.02 -8.03 22.08
C ASP A 32 -1.15 -7.29 23.11
N HIS A 33 -0.01 -6.76 22.68
CA HIS A 33 0.93 -5.97 23.47
C HIS A 33 1.02 -4.50 23.01
N PRO A 34 1.45 -3.57 23.90
CA PRO A 34 1.75 -2.20 23.50
C PRO A 34 2.91 -2.16 22.50
N ILE A 35 2.69 -1.48 21.37
CA ILE A 35 3.69 -1.38 20.31
C ILE A 35 4.79 -0.40 20.72
N ASP A 36 6.03 -0.87 20.70
CA ASP A 36 7.22 -0.05 20.91
C ASP A 36 7.75 0.49 19.59
N TYR A 37 7.70 1.81 19.42
CA TYR A 37 8.12 2.46 18.19
C TYR A 37 9.57 2.14 17.81
N LEU A 38 10.51 2.18 18.77
CA LEU A 38 11.93 2.04 18.47
C LEU A 38 12.30 0.58 18.19
N ARG A 39 11.66 -0.37 18.88
CA ARG A 39 11.93 -1.80 18.72
C ARG A 39 11.18 -2.43 17.54
N GLU A 40 9.98 -1.96 17.23
CA GLU A 40 9.08 -2.63 16.29
C GLU A 40 8.84 -1.82 15.02
N VAL A 41 8.52 -0.52 15.14
CA VAL A 41 8.10 0.30 14.00
C VAL A 41 9.29 0.85 13.22
N LYS A 42 10.25 1.49 13.91
CA LYS A 42 11.40 2.13 13.28
C LYS A 42 12.21 1.17 12.39
N PRO A 43 12.54 -0.08 12.83
CA PRO A 43 13.28 -1.00 11.97
C PRO A 43 12.52 -1.40 10.70
N LEU A 44 11.19 -1.41 10.71
CA LEU A 44 10.38 -1.68 9.53
C LEU A 44 10.43 -0.50 8.54
N LEU A 45 10.29 0.72 9.05
CA LEU A 45 10.39 1.94 8.23
C LEU A 45 11.78 2.06 7.60
N ASP A 46 12.83 1.83 8.39
CA ASP A 46 14.23 1.88 7.93
C ASP A 46 14.47 0.88 6.78
N LYS A 47 13.96 -0.35 6.91
CA LYS A 47 14.19 -1.44 5.93
C LYS A 47 13.39 -1.29 4.64
N ARG A 48 12.19 -0.69 4.69
CA ARG A 48 11.23 -0.75 3.58
C ARG A 48 10.87 0.61 2.98
N CYS A 49 10.93 1.68 3.77
CA CYS A 49 10.33 2.95 3.41
C CYS A 49 11.37 4.07 3.28
N VAL A 50 12.33 4.12 4.20
CA VAL A 50 13.35 5.18 4.26
C VAL A 50 14.20 5.23 2.98
N VAL A 51 14.39 4.12 2.27
CA VAL A 51 15.10 4.13 0.98
C VAL A 51 14.52 5.13 -0.03
N CYS A 52 13.18 5.30 -0.03
CA CYS A 52 12.50 6.29 -0.89
C CYS A 52 12.06 7.55 -0.12
N HIS A 53 11.85 7.43 1.20
CA HIS A 53 11.28 8.45 2.07
C HIS A 53 12.28 8.98 3.12
N SER A 54 13.55 9.12 2.76
CA SER A 54 14.62 9.53 3.69
C SER A 54 14.82 11.03 3.77
N CYS A 55 14.43 11.81 2.75
CA CYS A 55 14.92 13.16 2.54
C CYS A 55 13.82 14.13 2.08
N TYR A 56 14.22 15.38 1.89
CA TYR A 56 13.37 16.50 1.50
C TYR A 56 12.85 16.41 0.05
N ASN A 57 13.48 15.58 -0.78
CA ASN A 57 13.06 15.30 -2.16
C ASN A 57 12.10 14.09 -2.27
N SER A 58 11.76 13.44 -1.17
CA SER A 58 10.82 12.33 -1.18
C SER A 58 9.43 12.78 -1.63
N PRO A 59 8.62 11.90 -2.28
CA PRO A 59 7.28 12.26 -2.75
C PRO A 59 6.43 12.87 -1.63
N CYS A 60 5.77 13.99 -1.92
CA CYS A 60 5.01 14.77 -0.94
C CYS A 60 5.80 15.11 0.34
N GLN A 61 7.12 15.29 0.22
CA GLN A 61 8.05 15.64 1.32
C GLN A 61 7.86 14.80 2.60
N LEU A 62 7.44 13.54 2.41
CA LEU A 62 7.26 12.57 3.48
C LEU A 62 8.63 12.05 3.92
N LYS A 63 8.99 12.32 5.18
CA LYS A 63 10.29 11.98 5.75
C LYS A 63 10.12 10.97 6.89
N LEU A 64 10.23 9.69 6.56
CA LEU A 64 10.05 8.58 7.50
C LEU A 64 11.33 8.26 8.31
N SER A 65 12.43 8.95 8.01
CA SER A 65 13.70 8.83 8.74
C SER A 65 13.75 9.66 10.04
N SER A 66 12.76 10.53 10.28
CA SER A 66 12.66 11.40 11.46
C SER A 66 11.29 11.28 12.10
N TYR A 67 11.23 11.35 13.43
CA TYR A 67 9.98 11.29 14.18
C TYR A 67 9.03 12.42 13.78
N GLU A 68 9.52 13.65 13.68
CA GLU A 68 8.71 14.83 13.32
C GLU A 68 8.17 14.73 11.88
N GLY A 69 8.96 14.15 10.97
CA GLY A 69 8.53 13.92 9.60
C GLY A 69 7.49 12.81 9.47
N LEU A 70 7.54 11.80 10.35
CA LEU A 70 6.53 10.75 10.45
C LEU A 70 5.22 11.29 11.03
N ASP A 71 5.29 12.03 12.15
CA ASP A 71 4.14 12.63 12.84
C ASP A 71 3.38 13.61 11.94
N ARG A 72 4.12 14.45 11.20
CA ARG A 72 3.55 15.37 10.21
C ARG A 72 2.87 14.66 9.03
N GLY A 73 3.39 13.51 8.63
CA GLY A 73 2.93 12.80 7.44
C GLY A 73 3.28 13.49 6.11
N ALA A 74 2.63 13.02 5.04
CA ALA A 74 2.88 13.51 3.69
C ALA A 74 2.20 14.88 3.48
N SER A 75 2.90 15.83 2.87
CA SER A 75 2.37 17.16 2.56
C SER A 75 2.67 17.57 1.13
N LYS A 76 1.71 18.25 0.49
CA LYS A 76 1.91 18.89 -0.82
C LYS A 76 2.59 20.26 -0.71
N GLU A 77 2.65 20.81 0.49
CA GLU A 77 3.26 22.11 0.75
C GLU A 77 4.79 22.02 0.59
N ALA A 78 5.39 23.13 0.16
CA ALA A 78 6.83 23.27 0.05
C ALA A 78 7.48 23.47 1.43
N ILE A 79 7.50 22.41 2.25
CA ILE A 79 7.97 22.50 3.66
C ILE A 79 9.48 22.75 3.74
N TYR A 80 10.24 22.14 2.84
CA TYR A 80 11.68 22.38 2.74
C TYR A 80 12.00 23.32 1.59
N ASN A 81 12.71 24.39 1.91
CA ASN A 81 13.12 25.40 0.96
C ASN A 81 14.35 24.93 0.18
N ALA A 82 14.19 24.63 -1.11
CA ALA A 82 15.26 24.13 -1.97
C ALA A 82 16.35 25.19 -2.23
N ASP A 83 16.01 26.48 -2.09
CA ASP A 83 16.94 27.61 -2.29
C ASP A 83 18.14 27.62 -1.34
N ARG A 84 18.12 26.81 -0.26
CA ARG A 84 19.29 26.60 0.60
C ARG A 84 20.49 26.01 -0.16
N LEU A 85 20.26 25.35 -1.29
CA LEU A 85 21.30 24.66 -2.06
C LEU A 85 21.86 25.49 -3.22
N GLN A 86 21.55 26.78 -3.30
CA GLN A 86 22.12 27.66 -4.33
C GLN A 86 23.64 27.79 -4.12
N THR A 87 24.41 27.34 -5.12
CA THR A 87 25.86 27.51 -5.26
C THR A 87 26.18 28.50 -6.36
#